data_AF-A0A955L9F7-F1
#
_entry.id   AF-A0A955L9F7-F1
#
_cell.length_a   1.000
_cell.length_b   1.000
_cell.length_c   1.000
_cell.angle_alpha   90.00
_cell.angle_beta   90.00
_cell.angle_gamma   90.00
#
_symmetry.space_group_name_H-M   'P 1'
#
loop_
_entity.id
_entity.type
_entity.pdbx_description
1 polymer ?
#
loop_
_entity_poly.entity_id
_entity_poly.type
_entity_poly.pdbx_seq_one_letter_code
_entity_poly.pdbx_strand_id
1 'polypeptide(L)'
;MAKSIQDITEIIKKFREDRGWANDIPTELITALTAEFGELAEHYLWKKEFWELSEEEKDEIGFEFVDVLFYLFTLADHSGIDIEKAFDKKVPLLEKKFPVDATNEEHRKARKEYKKSGKNRLYS
;
A
#
# COMPACT_ATOMS: atom_id res chain seq x y z
N MET A 1 6.89 -22.68 -2.10
CA MET A 1 6.61 -21.86 -0.92
C MET A 1 6.12 -20.50 -1.41
N ALA A 2 5.18 -19.87 -0.71
CA ALA A 2 4.76 -18.51 -1.03
C ALA A 2 5.93 -17.53 -0.81
N LYS A 3 6.01 -16.47 -1.61
CA LYS A 3 7.04 -15.43 -1.47
C LYS A 3 6.73 -14.56 -0.24
N SER A 4 7.75 -14.25 0.55
CA SER A 4 7.69 -13.23 1.61
C SER A 4 7.76 -11.81 1.03
N ILE A 5 7.53 -10.79 1.86
CA ILE A 5 7.71 -9.40 1.44
C ILE A 5 9.18 -9.14 1.09
N GLN A 6 10.13 -9.67 1.86
CA GLN A 6 11.55 -9.56 1.53
C GLN A 6 11.88 -10.22 0.20
N ASP A 7 11.33 -11.41 -0.08
CA ASP A 7 11.56 -12.07 -1.37
C ASP A 7 11.09 -11.18 -2.54
N ILE A 8 9.93 -10.53 -2.39
CA ILE A 8 9.38 -9.63 -3.41
C ILE A 8 10.26 -8.37 -3.56
N THR A 9 10.68 -7.75 -2.45
CA THR A 9 11.57 -6.59 -2.47
C THR A 9 12.89 -6.89 -3.17
N GLU A 10 13.52 -8.03 -2.87
CA GLU A 10 14.79 -8.43 -3.50
C GLU A 10 14.62 -8.74 -5.00
N ILE A 11 13.50 -9.34 -5.41
CA ILE A 11 13.19 -9.56 -6.83
C ILE A 11 13.08 -8.22 -7.57
N ILE A 12 12.35 -7.25 -7.01
CA ILE A 12 12.17 -5.90 -7.61
C ILE A 12 13.51 -5.18 -7.69
N LYS A 13 14.28 -5.20 -6.59
CA LYS A 13 15.60 -4.59 -6.54
C LYS A 13 16.53 -5.17 -7.60
N LYS A 14 16.62 -6.49 -7.69
CA LYS A 14 17.41 -7.17 -8.71
C LYS A 14 16.94 -6.81 -10.12
N PHE A 15 15.63 -6.81 -10.37
CA PHE A 15 15.06 -6.45 -11.68
C PHE A 15 15.49 -5.05 -12.13
N ARG A 16 15.51 -4.09 -11.20
CA ARG A 16 15.93 -2.70 -11.42
C ARG A 16 17.43 -2.58 -11.62
N GLU A 17 18.23 -3.24 -10.78
CA GLU A 17 19.70 -3.28 -10.89
C GLU A 17 20.14 -3.84 -12.24
N ASP A 18 19.54 -4.95 -12.67
CA ASP A 18 19.81 -5.59 -13.96
C ASP A 18 19.52 -4.66 -15.17
N ARG A 19 18.74 -3.59 -14.96
CA ARG A 19 18.36 -2.58 -15.97
C ARG A 19 19.01 -1.21 -15.76
N GLY A 20 19.84 -1.06 -14.73
CA GLY A 20 20.49 0.22 -14.40
C GLY A 20 19.54 1.29 -13.85
N TRP A 21 18.37 0.90 -13.33
CA TRP A 21 17.35 1.82 -12.78
C TRP A 21 17.64 2.20 -11.32
N ALA A 22 18.91 2.38 -10.97
CA ALA A 22 19.32 2.60 -9.57
C ALA A 22 19.16 4.06 -9.10
N ASN A 23 18.95 5.01 -10.02
CA ASN A 23 19.00 6.46 -9.76
C ASN A 23 17.61 7.14 -9.80
N ASP A 24 16.53 6.39 -9.59
CA ASP A 24 15.18 6.93 -9.66
C ASP A 24 14.95 8.04 -8.62
N ILE A 25 14.28 9.12 -9.00
CA ILE A 25 13.99 10.24 -8.10
C ILE A 25 12.72 9.91 -7.29
N PRO A 26 12.70 10.07 -5.95
CA PRO A 26 11.52 9.74 -5.13
C PRO A 26 10.20 10.37 -5.59
N THR A 27 10.26 11.60 -6.11
CA THR A 27 9.09 12.31 -6.64
C THR A 27 8.56 11.72 -7.95
N GLU A 28 9.43 11.11 -8.75
CA GLU A 28 9.02 10.39 -9.96
C GLU A 28 8.42 9.04 -9.59
N LEU A 29 9.03 8.33 -8.63
CA LEU A 29 8.52 7.06 -8.12
C LEU A 29 7.12 7.18 -7.51
N ILE A 30 6.85 8.21 -6.71
CA ILE A 30 5.49 8.44 -6.17
C ILE A 30 4.50 8.81 -7.27
N THR A 31 4.96 9.50 -8.33
CA THR A 31 4.12 9.84 -9.48
C THR A 31 3.75 8.57 -10.26
N ALA A 32 4.72 7.70 -10.53
CA ALA A 32 4.47 6.40 -11.16
C ALA A 32 3.55 5.53 -10.31
N LEU A 33 3.81 5.41 -9.00
CA LEU A 33 2.90 4.71 -8.07
C LEU A 33 1.46 5.23 -8.15
N THR A 34 1.28 6.54 -8.28
CA THR A 34 -0.06 7.15 -8.39
C THR A 34 -0.72 6.80 -9.72
N ALA A 35 0.05 6.71 -10.81
CA ALA A 35 -0.45 6.28 -12.11
C ALA A 35 -0.92 4.82 -12.07
N GLU A 36 -0.10 3.88 -11.60
CA GLU A 36 -0.48 2.46 -11.49
C GLU A 36 -1.68 2.25 -10.55
N PHE A 37 -1.77 3.04 -9.47
CA PHE A 37 -2.95 3.01 -8.61
C PHE A 37 -4.21 3.50 -9.33
N GLY A 38 -4.05 4.42 -10.28
CA GLY A 38 -5.11 4.84 -11.20
C GLY A 38 -5.56 3.71 -12.11
N GLU A 39 -4.62 3.02 -12.77
CA GLU A 39 -4.87 1.87 -13.65
C GLU A 39 -5.61 0.76 -12.88
N LEU A 40 -5.11 0.39 -11.69
CA LEU A 40 -5.81 -0.51 -10.77
C LEU A 40 -7.25 -0.05 -10.47
N ALA A 41 -7.45 1.25 -10.22
CA ALA A 41 -8.77 1.79 -9.89
C ALA A 41 -9.75 1.74 -11.07
N GLU A 42 -9.28 1.78 -12.32
CA GLU A 42 -10.14 1.72 -13.51
C GLU A 42 -10.95 0.42 -13.57
N HIS A 43 -10.37 -0.70 -13.15
CA HIS A 43 -11.06 -2.00 -13.06
C HIS A 43 -12.28 -1.99 -12.13
N TYR A 44 -12.32 -1.06 -11.16
CA TYR A 44 -13.37 -0.95 -10.15
C TYR A 44 -14.33 0.23 -10.39
N LEU A 45 -13.95 1.24 -11.18
CA LEU A 45 -14.63 2.53 -11.30
C LEU A 45 -16.13 2.41 -11.64
N TRP A 46 -16.49 1.49 -12.53
CA TRP A 46 -17.86 1.37 -13.07
C TRP A 46 -18.72 0.31 -12.37
N LYS A 47 -18.22 -0.27 -11.28
CA LYS A 47 -18.81 -1.45 -10.66
C LYS A 47 -19.69 -1.01 -9.49
N LYS A 48 -21.01 -1.22 -9.63
CA LYS A 48 -22.02 -0.71 -8.68
C LYS A 48 -22.30 -1.66 -7.51
N GLU A 49 -22.05 -2.94 -7.71
CA GLU A 49 -22.21 -4.02 -6.72
C GLU A 49 -21.00 -4.94 -6.82
N PHE A 50 -20.75 -5.75 -5.78
CA PHE A 50 -19.70 -6.77 -5.84
C PHE A 50 -20.01 -7.73 -7.00
N TRP A 51 -19.01 -8.02 -7.83
CA TRP A 51 -19.15 -8.88 -8.99
C TRP A 51 -18.12 -9.99 -8.95
N GLU A 52 -18.46 -11.13 -9.56
CA GLU A 52 -17.51 -12.22 -9.74
C GLU A 52 -16.58 -11.86 -10.91
N LEU A 53 -15.28 -11.94 -10.64
CA LEU A 53 -14.24 -11.78 -11.64
C LEU A 53 -14.05 -13.12 -12.37
N SER A 54 -13.98 -13.06 -13.70
CA SER A 54 -13.42 -14.15 -14.50
C SER A 54 -11.93 -14.36 -14.15
N GLU A 55 -11.37 -15.53 -14.50
CA GLU A 55 -9.94 -15.78 -14.25
C GLU A 55 -9.04 -14.80 -15.03
N GLU A 56 -9.45 -14.40 -16.23
CA GLU A 56 -8.74 -13.39 -17.04
C GLU A 56 -8.75 -12.03 -16.35
N GLU A 57 -9.91 -11.56 -15.86
CA GLU A 57 -9.97 -10.31 -15.09
C GLU A 57 -9.15 -10.38 -13.79
N LYS A 58 -9.07 -11.55 -13.13
CA LYS A 58 -8.22 -11.72 -11.95
C LYS A 58 -6.75 -11.60 -12.27
N ASP A 59 -6.31 -12.14 -13.41
CA ASP A 59 -4.93 -12.03 -13.87
C ASP A 59 -4.59 -10.57 -14.20
N GLU A 60 -5.43 -9.90 -14.98
CA GLU A 60 -5.25 -8.48 -15.34
C GLU A 60 -5.17 -7.59 -14.10
N ILE A 61 -6.18 -7.64 -13.23
CA ILE A 61 -6.19 -6.87 -11.98
C ILE A 61 -5.01 -7.26 -11.08
N GLY A 62 -4.65 -8.54 -11.08
CA GLY A 62 -3.50 -9.05 -10.35
C GLY A 62 -2.18 -8.42 -10.80
N PHE A 63 -2.02 -8.13 -12.09
CA PHE A 63 -0.85 -7.43 -12.62
C PHE A 63 -0.82 -5.97 -12.14
N GLU A 64 -1.95 -5.26 -12.18
CA GLU A 64 -2.03 -3.89 -11.65
C GLU A 64 -1.70 -3.81 -10.16
N PHE A 65 -2.12 -4.81 -9.36
CA PHE A 65 -1.69 -4.93 -7.96
C PHE A 65 -0.17 -5.07 -7.84
N VAL A 66 0.46 -5.83 -8.73
CA VAL A 66 1.91 -6.02 -8.73
C VAL A 66 2.62 -4.74 -9.15
N ASP A 67 2.09 -3.96 -10.09
CA ASP A 67 2.69 -2.69 -10.52
C ASP A 67 2.63 -1.62 -9.42
N VAL A 68 1.51 -1.55 -8.68
CA VAL A 68 1.42 -0.74 -7.45
C VAL A 68 2.46 -1.18 -6.41
N LEU A 69 2.61 -2.48 -6.19
CA LEU A 69 3.63 -3.00 -5.26
C LEU A 69 5.06 -2.70 -5.74
N PHE A 70 5.31 -2.78 -7.05
CA PHE A 70 6.61 -2.54 -7.67
C PHE A 70 7.12 -1.13 -7.33
N TYR A 71 6.31 -0.10 -7.60
CA TYR A 71 6.72 1.27 -7.31
C TYR A 71 6.69 1.60 -5.82
N LEU A 72 5.76 1.03 -5.05
CA LEU A 72 5.74 1.22 -3.59
C LEU A 72 7.02 0.68 -2.95
N PHE A 73 7.43 -0.53 -3.30
CA PHE A 73 8.62 -1.17 -2.72
C PHE A 73 9.90 -0.52 -3.22
N THR A 74 9.91 -0.09 -4.49
CA THR A 74 11.00 0.71 -5.03
C THR A 74 11.18 2.02 -4.26
N LEU A 75 10.08 2.75 -4.00
CA LEU A 75 10.11 3.99 -3.23
C LEU A 75 10.55 3.75 -1.78
N ALA A 76 10.10 2.67 -1.16
CA ALA A 76 10.50 2.31 0.19
C ALA A 76 11.99 1.99 0.28
N ASP A 77 12.52 1.15 -0.62
CA ASP A 77 13.95 0.83 -0.70
C ASP A 77 14.80 2.09 -0.91
N HIS A 78 14.41 2.94 -1.88
CA HIS A 78 15.10 4.21 -2.13
C HIS A 78 15.05 5.17 -0.93
N SER A 79 13.98 5.11 -0.13
CA SER A 79 13.82 5.92 1.08
C SER A 79 14.47 5.30 2.32
N GLY A 80 15.09 4.12 2.22
CA GLY A 80 15.64 3.37 3.35
C GLY A 80 14.58 2.88 4.34
N ILE A 81 13.34 2.68 3.87
CA ILE A 81 12.21 2.24 4.67
C ILE A 81 12.06 0.72 4.54
N ASP A 82 12.29 0.03 5.66
CA ASP A 82 11.97 -1.39 5.80
C ASP A 82 10.46 -1.52 6.09
N ILE A 83 9.70 -1.92 5.07
CA ILE A 83 8.23 -2.09 5.16
C ILE A 83 7.88 -3.15 6.22
N GLU A 84 8.68 -4.20 6.30
CA GLU A 84 8.66 -5.26 7.32
C GLU A 84 8.49 -4.71 8.73
N LYS A 85 9.56 -4.03 9.13
CA LYS A 85 9.68 -3.40 10.43
C LYS A 85 8.64 -2.29 10.62
N ALA A 86 8.27 -1.58 9.56
CA ALA A 86 7.24 -0.55 9.64
C ALA A 86 5.87 -1.16 9.94
N PHE A 87 5.54 -2.29 9.32
CA PHE A 87 4.30 -3.04 9.54
C PHE A 87 4.21 -3.57 10.97
N ASP A 88 5.28 -4.23 11.46
CA ASP A 88 5.36 -4.75 12.82
C ASP A 88 5.15 -3.66 13.89
N LYS A 89 5.71 -2.47 13.66
CA LYS A 89 5.50 -1.31 14.54
C LYS A 89 4.08 -0.74 14.42
N LYS A 90 3.46 -0.83 13.25
CA LYS A 90 2.20 -0.17 12.95
C LYS A 90 0.98 -0.95 13.42
N VAL A 91 0.98 -2.28 13.31
CA VAL A 91 -0.18 -3.12 13.64
C VAL A 91 -0.65 -2.91 15.08
N PRO A 92 0.19 -2.96 16.13
CA PRO A 92 -0.26 -2.73 17.50
C PRO A 92 -0.89 -1.34 17.72
N LEU A 93 -0.41 -0.33 16.99
CA LEU A 93 -0.97 1.02 17.03
C LEU A 93 -2.34 1.09 16.35
N LEU A 94 -2.55 0.32 15.29
CA LEU A 94 -3.84 0.17 14.63
C LEU A 94 -4.84 -0.55 15.53
N GLU A 95 -4.45 -1.65 16.18
CA GLU A 95 -5.29 -2.40 17.13
C GLU A 95 -5.73 -1.51 18.30
N LYS A 96 -4.80 -0.73 18.87
CA LYS A 96 -5.13 0.25 19.92
C LYS A 96 -6.10 1.33 19.44
N LYS A 97 -6.00 1.75 18.18
CA LYS A 97 -6.87 2.79 17.59
C LYS A 97 -8.25 2.24 17.21
N PHE A 98 -8.32 0.97 16.82
CA PHE A 98 -9.51 0.28 16.36
C PHE A 98 -9.70 -1.01 17.17
N PRO A 99 -10.01 -0.91 18.48
CA PRO A 99 -10.20 -2.09 19.30
C PRO A 99 -11.46 -2.87 18.87
N VAL A 100 -11.44 -4.19 19.04
CA VAL A 100 -12.53 -5.09 18.62
C VAL A 100 -13.86 -4.72 19.27
N ASP A 101 -13.83 -4.31 20.53
CA ASP A 101 -15.02 -3.95 21.31
C ASP A 101 -15.35 -2.45 21.24
N ALA A 102 -14.80 -1.73 20.27
CA ALA A 102 -15.07 -0.31 20.10
C ALA A 102 -16.55 -0.05 19.84
N THR A 103 -17.13 0.86 20.62
CA THR A 103 -18.47 1.36 20.42
C THR A 103 -18.52 2.38 19.27
N ASN A 104 -19.70 2.54 18.67
CA ASN A 104 -19.97 3.60 17.68
C ASN A 104 -19.71 5.02 18.21
N GLU A 105 -19.71 5.21 19.53
CA GLU A 105 -19.38 6.49 20.15
C GLU A 105 -17.87 6.74 20.20
N GLU A 106 -17.07 5.73 20.54
CA GLU A 106 -15.60 5.79 20.51
C GLU A 106 -15.08 6.05 19.10
N HIS A 107 -15.66 5.39 18.08
CA HIS A 107 -15.34 5.68 16.68
C HIS A 107 -15.68 7.11 16.28
N ARG A 108 -16.83 7.65 16.71
CA ARG A 108 -17.21 9.05 16.45
C ARG A 108 -16.27 10.04 17.13
N LYS A 109 -15.85 9.75 18.37
CA LYS A 109 -14.88 10.58 19.11
C LYS A 109 -13.52 10.59 18.42
N ALA A 110 -13.00 9.43 18.03
CA ALA A 110 -11.74 9.32 17.29
C ALA A 110 -11.77 10.10 15.95
N ARG A 111 -12.89 10.04 15.20
CA ARG A 111 -13.08 10.82 13.97
C ARG A 111 -13.08 12.33 14.23
N LYS A 112 -13.74 12.80 15.31
CA LYS A 112 -13.75 14.23 15.69
C LYS A 112 -12.35 14.72 16.07
N GLU A 113 -11.59 13.93 16.81
CA GLU A 113 -10.21 14.28 17.20
C GLU A 113 -9.26 14.36 16.00
N TYR A 114 -9.41 13.46 15.02
CA TYR A 114 -8.67 13.53 13.76
C TYR A 114 -8.99 14.82 12.99
N LYS A 115 -10.28 15.13 12.79
CA LYS A 115 -10.71 16.36 12.10
C LYS A 115 -10.18 17.65 12.76
N LYS A 116 -10.08 17.67 14.09
CA LYS A 116 -9.62 18.84 14.84
C LYS A 116 -8.10 19.03 14.78
N SER A 117 -7.34 17.94 14.76
CA SER A 117 -5.88 18.01 14.86
C SER A 117 -5.17 17.93 13.51
N GLY A 118 -5.82 17.42 12.45
CA GLY A 118 -5.20 17.12 11.15
C GLY A 118 -4.10 16.05 11.22
N LYS A 119 -3.73 15.62 12.42
CA LYS A 119 -2.71 14.62 12.68
C LYS A 119 -3.39 13.29 12.91
N ASN A 120 -2.97 12.29 12.17
CA ASN A 120 -3.26 10.92 12.52
C ASN A 120 -2.43 10.58 13.77
N ARG A 121 -3.03 10.67 14.97
CA ARG A 121 -2.37 10.38 16.27
C ARG A 121 -1.78 8.97 16.39
N LEU A 122 -1.86 8.14 15.35
CA LEU A 122 -1.13 6.88 15.24
C LEU A 122 0.40 7.07 15.32
N TYR A 123 0.93 8.28 15.14
CA TYR A 123 2.37 8.54 15.06
C TYR A 123 2.93 9.42 16.20
N SER A 124 2.13 9.69 17.24
CA SER A 124 2.47 10.55 18.37
C SER A 124 2.39 9.83 19.70
#